data_AF-A0A964HE16-F1
#
_entry.id   AF-A0A964HE16-F1
#
_cell.length_a   1.000
_cell.length_b   1.000
_cell.length_c   1.000
_cell.angle_alpha   90.00
_cell.angle_beta   90.00
_cell.angle_gamma   90.00
#
_symmetry.space_group_name_H-M   'P 1'
#
loop_
_entity.id
_entity.type
_entity.pdbx_description
1 polymer ?
#
loop_
_entity_poly.entity_id
_entity_poly.type
_entity_poly.pdbx_seq_one_letter_code
_entity_poly.pdbx_strand_id
1 'polypeptide(L)'
;MLQAYRAHVAERAALGIPALPLTKQQTEELVALLKNPPKGEEAFLVELLTYRVPAGVDDAAKVKAEFLAKVAKGEESCTLISKEKATELLGTMVGGFNVKPLIDLLACGTCGGVAAEALKKTLLMFDYFHDVKELADKGNANAKAVMQSWADAEWFTSRPEVPTSIKVTVFKV
;
A
#
# COMPACT_ATOMS: atom_id res chain seq x y z
N MET A 1 20.39 -2.83 9.03
CA MET A 1 19.27 -1.89 8.75
C MET A 1 19.25 -0.61 9.60
N LEU A 2 18.70 -0.63 10.82
CA LEU A 2 18.17 0.56 11.51
C LEU A 2 19.18 1.68 11.82
N GLN A 3 20.38 1.33 12.27
CA GLN A 3 21.42 2.30 12.56
C GLN A 3 21.95 2.97 11.28
N ALA A 4 22.19 2.17 10.24
CA ALA A 4 22.60 2.69 8.94
C ALA A 4 21.52 3.60 8.32
N TYR A 5 20.25 3.22 8.44
CA TYR A 5 19.14 4.07 7.98
C TYR A 5 19.10 5.41 8.72
N ARG A 6 19.27 5.43 10.05
CA ARG A 6 19.31 6.68 10.83
C ARG A 6 20.50 7.57 10.48
N ALA A 7 21.67 6.97 10.25
CA ALA A 7 22.84 7.71 9.78
C ALA A 7 22.56 8.40 8.43
N HIS A 8 21.93 7.68 7.50
CA HIS A 8 21.51 8.23 6.20
C HIS A 8 20.48 9.35 6.33
N VAL A 9 19.50 9.20 7.24
CA VAL A 9 18.53 10.25 7.55
C VAL A 9 19.25 11.52 8.03
N ALA A 10 20.21 11.39 8.96
CA ALA A 10 20.96 12.53 9.48
C ALA A 10 21.84 13.20 8.40
N GLU A 11 22.52 12.40 7.58
CA GLU A 11 23.35 12.90 6.47
C GLU A 11 22.52 13.73 5.47
N ARG A 12 21.35 13.23 5.07
CA ARG A 12 20.48 13.95 4.12
C ARG A 12 19.78 15.13 4.75
N ALA A 13 19.42 15.05 6.04
CA ALA A 13 18.88 16.17 6.79
C ALA A 13 19.89 17.34 6.86
N ALA A 14 21.19 17.07 6.97
CA ALA A 14 22.23 18.10 6.92
C ALA A 14 22.30 18.85 5.57
N LEU A 15 21.76 18.24 4.50
CA LEU A 15 21.59 18.85 3.18
C LEU A 15 20.19 19.46 2.95
N GLY A 16 19.31 19.41 3.96
CA GLY A 16 17.93 19.91 3.84
C GLY A 16 17.01 19.04 2.96
N ILE A 17 17.36 17.77 2.73
CA ILE A 17 16.63 16.86 1.85
C ILE A 17 16.24 15.56 2.59
N PRO A 18 15.16 14.89 2.18
CA PRO A 18 14.73 13.65 2.85
C PRO A 18 15.68 12.48 2.56
N ALA A 19 15.62 11.46 3.43
CA ALA A 19 16.22 10.15 3.19
C ALA A 19 15.73 9.54 1.86
N LEU A 20 16.59 8.76 1.22
CA LEU A 20 16.17 7.97 0.05
C LEU A 20 15.16 6.89 0.47
N PRO A 21 14.27 6.45 -0.44
CA PRO A 21 13.44 5.26 -0.24
C PRO A 21 14.30 4.02 0.08
N LEU A 22 13.69 3.05 0.77
CA LEU A 22 14.33 1.79 1.11
C LEU A 22 14.61 0.98 -0.16
N THR A 23 15.80 0.41 -0.21
CA THR A 23 16.16 -0.57 -1.24
C THR A 23 15.46 -1.91 -0.99
N LYS A 24 15.53 -2.82 -1.96
CA LYS A 24 15.09 -4.21 -1.81
C LYS A 24 15.68 -4.86 -0.55
N GLN A 25 17.01 -4.82 -0.42
CA GLN A 25 17.71 -5.40 0.73
C GLN A 25 17.28 -4.79 2.06
N GLN A 26 17.14 -3.45 2.13
CA GLN A 26 16.65 -2.79 3.34
C GLN A 26 15.22 -3.18 3.69
N THR A 27 14.38 -3.45 2.68
CA THR A 27 12.99 -3.89 2.87
C THR A 27 12.94 -5.35 3.33
N GLU A 28 13.81 -6.22 2.85
CA GLU A 28 13.96 -7.60 3.36
C GLU A 28 14.40 -7.59 4.83
N GLU A 29 15.41 -6.78 5.18
CA GLU A 29 15.84 -6.59 6.57
C GLU A 29 14.72 -5.99 7.44
N LEU A 30 13.93 -5.05 6.91
CA LEU A 30 12.76 -4.49 7.60
C LEU A 30 11.70 -5.57 7.88
N VAL A 31 11.40 -6.41 6.90
CA VAL A 31 10.44 -7.53 7.05
C VAL A 31 10.93 -8.50 8.13
N ALA A 32 12.23 -8.80 8.21
CA ALA A 32 12.78 -9.62 9.28
C ALA A 32 12.57 -8.96 10.67
N LEU A 33 12.78 -7.65 10.79
CA LEU A 33 12.54 -6.90 12.02
C LEU A 33 11.05 -6.85 12.39
N LEU A 34 10.14 -6.72 11.43
CA LEU A 34 8.69 -6.74 11.69
C LEU A 34 8.19 -8.07 12.27
N LYS A 35 8.88 -9.17 11.98
CA LYS A 35 8.58 -10.50 12.55
C LYS A 35 9.10 -10.67 13.97
N ASN A 36 10.20 -10.00 14.30
CA ASN A 36 10.82 -10.03 15.63
C ASN A 36 11.27 -8.61 16.02
N PRO A 37 10.33 -7.74 16.43
CA PRO A 37 10.62 -6.32 16.59
C PRO A 37 11.49 -6.08 17.84
N PRO A 38 12.58 -5.29 17.73
CA PRO A 38 13.28 -4.79 18.88
C PRO A 38 12.35 -3.92 19.73
N LYS A 39 12.47 -4.02 21.06
CA LYS A 39 11.65 -3.25 21.99
C LYS A 39 11.80 -1.74 21.75
N GLY A 40 10.69 -1.04 21.59
CA GLY A 40 10.65 0.41 21.38
C GLY A 40 10.81 0.85 19.91
N GLU A 41 11.00 -0.09 18.99
CA GLU A 41 11.12 0.18 17.54
C GLU A 41 9.81 -0.08 16.79
N GLU A 42 8.78 -0.61 17.45
CA GLU A 42 7.58 -1.17 16.82
C GLU A 42 6.89 -0.17 15.88
N ALA A 43 6.61 1.03 16.39
CA ALA A 43 5.95 2.08 15.61
C ALA A 43 6.83 2.56 14.44
N PHE A 44 8.14 2.66 14.66
CA PHE A 44 9.07 3.11 13.63
C PHE A 44 9.18 2.09 12.49
N LEU A 45 9.21 0.79 12.79
CA LEU A 45 9.20 -0.25 11.76
C LEU A 45 7.94 -0.19 10.88
N VAL A 46 6.77 0.00 11.48
CA VAL A 46 5.51 0.16 10.73
C VAL A 46 5.52 1.45 9.90
N GLU A 47 6.07 2.54 10.41
CA GLU A 47 6.24 3.80 9.67
C GLU A 47 7.13 3.60 8.43
N LEU A 48 8.28 2.94 8.59
CA LEU A 48 9.18 2.64 7.48
C LEU A 48 8.48 1.82 6.40
N LEU A 49 7.76 0.77 6.78
CA LEU A 49 7.02 -0.07 5.82
C LEU A 49 5.94 0.73 5.10
N THR A 50 5.26 1.62 5.83
CA THR A 50 4.14 2.42 5.30
C THR A 50 4.63 3.46 4.30
N TYR A 51 5.68 4.22 4.64
CA TYR A 51 6.02 5.46 3.93
C TYR A 51 7.37 5.46 3.23
N ARG A 52 8.25 4.48 3.47
CA ARG A 52 9.63 4.50 2.95
C ARG A 52 9.92 3.45 1.90
N VAL A 53 8.99 2.56 1.58
CA VAL A 53 9.14 1.61 0.47
C VAL A 53 8.50 2.20 -0.80
N PRO A 54 9.18 2.17 -1.97
CA PRO A 54 8.57 2.50 -3.25
C PRO A 54 7.27 1.73 -3.52
N ALA A 55 6.43 2.29 -4.38
CA ALA A 55 5.20 1.66 -4.87
C ALA A 55 5.43 1.04 -6.26
N GLY A 56 4.41 0.42 -6.84
CA GLY A 56 4.49 -0.09 -8.21
C GLY A 56 5.22 -1.43 -8.33
N VAL A 57 6.08 -1.52 -9.36
CA VAL A 57 6.82 -2.73 -9.73
C VAL A 57 8.30 -2.68 -9.36
N ASP A 58 8.66 -1.81 -8.41
CA ASP A 58 10.00 -1.79 -7.82
C ASP A 58 10.30 -3.07 -7.04
N ASP A 59 11.57 -3.49 -7.01
CA ASP A 59 11.98 -4.70 -6.29
C ASP A 59 11.68 -4.65 -4.78
N ALA A 60 11.80 -3.48 -4.15
CA ALA A 60 11.41 -3.30 -2.75
C ALA A 60 9.89 -3.36 -2.57
N ALA A 61 9.13 -2.83 -3.53
CA ALA A 61 7.67 -2.95 -3.55
C ALA A 61 7.24 -4.42 -3.64
N LYS A 62 7.94 -5.24 -4.43
CA LYS A 62 7.69 -6.69 -4.50
C LYS A 62 7.80 -7.36 -3.13
N VAL A 63 8.91 -7.11 -2.42
CA VAL A 63 9.15 -7.66 -1.08
C VAL A 63 8.05 -7.24 -0.11
N LYS A 64 7.67 -5.95 -0.13
CA LYS A 64 6.56 -5.43 0.70
C LYS A 64 5.22 -6.10 0.36
N ALA A 65 4.87 -6.19 -0.92
CA ALA A 65 3.60 -6.79 -1.36
C ALA A 65 3.51 -8.27 -0.97
N GLU A 66 4.59 -9.05 -1.17
CA GLU A 66 4.61 -10.46 -0.82
C GLU A 66 4.46 -10.69 0.70
N PHE A 67 5.16 -9.90 1.52
CA PHE A 67 5.02 -9.96 2.97
C PHE A 67 3.60 -9.61 3.42
N LEU A 68 3.06 -8.47 2.97
CA LEU A 68 1.72 -8.02 3.33
C LEU A 68 0.64 -9.00 2.87
N ALA A 69 0.79 -9.61 1.68
CA ALA A 69 -0.14 -10.61 1.18
C ALA A 69 -0.18 -11.85 2.09
N LYS A 70 0.98 -12.35 2.52
CA LYS A 70 1.05 -13.50 3.45
C LYS A 70 0.41 -13.17 4.80
N VAL A 71 0.66 -11.97 5.34
CA VAL A 71 0.02 -11.52 6.58
C VAL A 71 -1.50 -11.42 6.41
N ALA A 72 -1.98 -10.79 5.34
CA ALA A 72 -3.41 -10.65 5.06
C ALA A 72 -4.12 -12.00 4.87
N LYS A 73 -3.46 -12.98 4.22
CA LYS A 73 -3.97 -14.35 4.06
C LYS A 73 -3.86 -15.18 5.35
N GLY A 74 -3.04 -14.75 6.31
CA GLY A 74 -2.76 -15.49 7.54
C GLY A 74 -1.77 -16.64 7.37
N GLU A 75 -1.01 -16.62 6.29
CA GLU A 75 0.11 -17.56 6.02
C GLU A 75 1.35 -17.18 6.84
N GLU A 76 1.41 -15.93 7.30
CA GLU A 76 2.49 -15.41 8.12
C GLU A 76 1.92 -14.52 9.24
N SER A 77 2.43 -14.65 10.46
CA SER A 77 2.03 -13.82 11.60
C SER A 77 2.95 -12.62 11.79
N CYS A 78 2.39 -11.45 12.07
CA CYS A 78 3.12 -10.26 12.52
C CYS A 78 2.38 -9.65 13.70
N THR A 79 3.06 -9.44 14.83
CA THR A 79 2.43 -8.87 16.04
C THR A 79 2.08 -7.39 15.87
N LEU A 80 2.70 -6.71 14.91
CA LEU A 80 2.55 -5.27 14.68
C LEU A 80 1.52 -4.92 13.59
N ILE A 81 1.16 -5.89 12.73
CA ILE A 81 0.32 -5.67 11.55
C ILE A 81 -0.75 -6.76 11.51
N SER A 82 -2.01 -6.38 11.71
CA SER A 82 -3.15 -7.29 11.56
C SER A 82 -3.41 -7.64 10.09
N LYS A 83 -4.27 -8.63 9.83
CA LYS A 83 -4.67 -9.00 8.46
C LYS A 83 -5.33 -7.83 7.73
N GLU A 84 -6.20 -7.11 8.44
CA GLU A 84 -6.90 -5.93 7.93
C GLU A 84 -5.91 -4.80 7.64
N LYS A 85 -4.96 -4.55 8.54
CA LYS A 85 -3.93 -3.52 8.32
C LYS A 85 -3.00 -3.88 7.16
N ALA A 86 -2.66 -5.15 7.00
CA ALA A 86 -1.88 -5.60 5.86
C ALA A 86 -2.62 -5.39 4.54
N THR A 87 -3.92 -5.67 4.53
CA THR A 87 -4.81 -5.42 3.39
C THR A 87 -4.91 -3.92 3.06
N GLU A 88 -5.04 -3.07 4.08
CA GLU A 88 -5.04 -1.61 3.93
C GLU A 88 -3.72 -1.12 3.31
N LEU A 89 -2.58 -1.62 3.79
CA LEU A 89 -1.25 -1.25 3.29
C LEU A 89 -1.01 -1.73 1.85
N LEU A 90 -1.55 -2.89 1.45
CA LEU A 90 -1.56 -3.28 0.03
C LEU A 90 -2.32 -2.26 -0.82
N GLY A 91 -3.40 -1.69 -0.30
CA GLY A 91 -4.19 -0.65 -0.99
C GLY A 91 -3.44 0.65 -1.25
N THR A 92 -2.35 0.94 -0.52
CA THR A 92 -1.57 2.18 -0.72
C THR A 92 -0.44 2.04 -1.73
N MET A 93 -0.24 0.87 -2.32
CA MET A 93 0.90 0.58 -3.20
C MET A 93 0.67 0.99 -4.66
N VAL A 94 -0.39 1.75 -4.94
CA VAL A 94 -0.75 2.39 -6.22
C VAL A 94 -1.14 1.43 -7.34
N GLY A 95 -0.43 0.32 -7.51
CA GLY A 95 -0.64 -0.71 -8.54
C GLY A 95 0.59 -1.62 -8.67
N GLY A 96 0.50 -2.65 -9.51
CA GLY A 96 1.58 -3.64 -9.68
C GLY A 96 1.43 -4.84 -8.73
N PHE A 97 2.45 -5.13 -7.92
CA PHE A 97 2.51 -6.36 -7.12
C PHE A 97 1.40 -6.49 -6.06
N ASN A 98 0.71 -5.41 -5.71
CA ASN A 98 -0.38 -5.40 -4.74
C ASN A 98 -1.75 -5.79 -5.32
N VAL A 99 -1.95 -5.70 -6.64
CA VAL A 99 -3.28 -5.83 -7.26
C VAL A 99 -3.83 -7.25 -7.11
N LYS A 100 -3.09 -8.27 -7.54
CA LYS A 100 -3.55 -9.66 -7.44
C LYS A 100 -3.81 -10.10 -5.98
N PRO A 101 -2.95 -9.77 -5.00
CA PRO A 101 -3.26 -10.00 -3.59
C PRO A 101 -4.57 -9.37 -3.12
N LEU A 102 -4.87 -8.12 -3.50
CA LEU A 102 -6.14 -7.48 -3.13
C LEU A 102 -7.34 -8.21 -3.74
N ILE A 103 -7.24 -8.65 -4.99
CA ILE A 103 -8.30 -9.41 -5.67
C ILE A 103 -8.54 -10.75 -4.97
N ASP A 104 -7.47 -11.48 -4.63
CA ASP A 104 -7.57 -12.75 -3.88
C ASP A 104 -8.28 -12.56 -2.52
N LEU A 105 -8.13 -11.38 -1.91
CA LEU A 105 -8.70 -11.07 -0.60
C LEU A 105 -10.19 -10.68 -0.68
N LEU A 106 -10.79 -10.46 -1.86
CA LEU A 106 -12.20 -10.09 -1.98
C LEU A 106 -13.17 -11.12 -1.40
N ALA A 107 -12.78 -12.39 -1.29
CA ALA A 107 -13.56 -13.44 -0.66
C ALA A 107 -13.25 -13.64 0.84
N CYS A 108 -12.26 -12.92 1.39
CA CYS A 108 -11.86 -13.05 2.78
C CYS A 108 -12.91 -12.45 3.71
N GLY A 109 -13.32 -13.20 4.75
CA GLY A 109 -14.39 -12.79 5.67
C GLY A 109 -14.11 -11.49 6.43
N THR A 110 -12.87 -11.27 6.90
CA THR A 110 -12.52 -10.05 7.65
C THR A 110 -11.85 -8.97 6.78
N CYS A 111 -11.15 -9.38 5.72
CA CYS A 111 -10.37 -8.46 4.88
C CYS A 111 -11.08 -8.07 3.58
N GLY A 112 -12.13 -8.77 3.16
CA GLY A 112 -12.76 -8.57 1.85
C GLY A 112 -13.35 -7.17 1.64
N GLY A 113 -13.95 -6.58 2.68
CA GLY A 113 -14.40 -5.20 2.64
C GLY A 113 -13.23 -4.20 2.52
N VAL A 114 -12.14 -4.44 3.24
CA VAL A 114 -10.93 -3.60 3.18
C VAL A 114 -10.28 -3.69 1.79
N ALA A 115 -10.21 -4.89 1.22
CA ALA A 115 -9.69 -5.12 -0.13
C ALA A 115 -10.56 -4.44 -1.19
N ALA A 116 -11.89 -4.48 -1.04
CA ALA A 116 -12.81 -3.79 -1.92
C ALA A 116 -12.57 -2.26 -1.87
N GLU A 117 -12.52 -1.66 -0.68
CA GLU A 117 -12.27 -0.22 -0.54
C GLU A 117 -10.93 0.24 -1.15
N ALA A 118 -9.90 -0.61 -1.08
CA ALA A 118 -8.64 -0.39 -1.77
C ALA A 118 -8.80 -0.44 -3.30
N LEU A 119 -9.42 -1.50 -3.83
CA LEU A 119 -9.59 -1.70 -5.28
C LEU A 119 -10.47 -0.63 -5.93
N LYS A 120 -11.50 -0.14 -5.24
CA LYS A 120 -12.34 0.98 -5.70
C LYS A 120 -11.53 2.22 -6.08
N LYS A 121 -10.40 2.46 -5.39
CA LYS A 121 -9.51 3.62 -5.60
C LYS A 121 -8.28 3.28 -6.45
N THR A 122 -8.09 2.03 -6.84
CA THR A 122 -6.94 1.56 -7.62
C THR A 122 -7.20 1.77 -9.11
N LEU A 123 -6.44 2.66 -9.75
CA LEU A 123 -6.61 2.97 -11.19
C LEU A 123 -5.80 2.04 -12.09
N LEU A 124 -4.66 1.55 -11.60
CA LEU A 124 -3.71 0.74 -12.38
C LEU A 124 -4.15 -0.73 -12.42
N MET A 125 -5.41 -0.99 -12.75
CA MET A 125 -6.00 -2.34 -12.81
C MET A 125 -5.63 -3.07 -14.11
N PHE A 126 -5.60 -2.37 -15.24
CA PHE A 126 -5.34 -2.97 -16.57
C PHE A 126 -6.17 -4.26 -16.77
N ASP A 127 -5.56 -5.36 -17.20
CA ASP A 127 -6.24 -6.62 -17.47
C ASP A 127 -6.79 -7.30 -16.19
N TYR A 128 -6.29 -6.96 -14.99
CA TYR A 128 -6.84 -7.48 -13.72
C TYR A 128 -8.27 -7.00 -13.45
N PHE A 129 -8.77 -6.02 -14.22
CA PHE A 129 -10.20 -5.72 -14.28
C PHE A 129 -11.03 -6.98 -14.55
N HIS A 130 -10.56 -7.86 -15.43
CA HIS A 130 -11.27 -9.07 -15.80
C HIS A 130 -11.38 -10.08 -14.65
N ASP A 131 -10.35 -10.22 -13.81
CA ASP A 131 -10.40 -11.06 -12.60
C ASP A 131 -11.48 -10.56 -11.62
N VAL A 132 -11.59 -9.25 -11.41
CA VAL A 132 -12.63 -8.67 -10.55
C VAL A 132 -14.02 -8.88 -11.15
N LYS A 133 -14.15 -8.68 -12.47
CA LYS A 133 -15.41 -8.94 -13.18
C LYS A 133 -15.82 -10.41 -13.05
N GLU A 134 -14.90 -11.35 -13.23
CA GLU A 134 -15.19 -12.78 -13.13
C GLU A 134 -15.67 -13.16 -11.73
N LEU A 135 -15.05 -12.61 -10.67
CA LEU A 135 -15.51 -12.81 -9.30
C LEU A 135 -16.91 -12.20 -9.07
N ALA A 136 -17.19 -11.04 -9.64
CA ALA A 136 -18.51 -10.40 -9.56
C ALA A 136 -19.58 -11.24 -10.26
N ASP A 137 -19.29 -11.77 -11.46
CA ASP A 137 -20.17 -12.66 -12.22
C ASP A 137 -20.45 -13.96 -11.46
N LYS A 138 -19.45 -14.47 -10.70
CA LYS A 138 -19.58 -15.61 -9.78
C LYS A 138 -20.32 -15.31 -8.48
N GLY A 139 -20.78 -14.07 -8.28
CA GLY A 139 -21.62 -13.69 -7.15
C GLY A 139 -20.89 -13.12 -5.94
N ASN A 140 -19.58 -12.84 -6.02
CA ASN A 140 -18.87 -12.20 -4.92
C ASN A 140 -19.40 -10.76 -4.70
N ALA A 141 -19.98 -10.50 -3.52
CA ALA A 141 -20.59 -9.21 -3.20
C ALA A 141 -19.58 -8.05 -3.18
N ASN A 142 -18.37 -8.28 -2.67
CA ASN A 142 -17.30 -7.28 -2.64
C ASN A 142 -16.85 -6.93 -4.07
N ALA A 143 -16.66 -7.94 -4.94
CA ALA A 143 -16.30 -7.72 -6.33
C ALA A 143 -17.39 -6.94 -7.09
N LYS A 144 -18.66 -7.25 -6.87
CA LYS A 144 -19.78 -6.46 -7.42
C LYS A 144 -19.75 -5.00 -6.95
N ALA A 145 -19.48 -4.76 -5.67
CA ALA A 145 -19.36 -3.41 -5.13
C ALA A 145 -18.18 -2.63 -5.73
N VAL A 146 -17.05 -3.30 -6.02
CA VAL A 146 -15.91 -2.70 -6.73
C VAL A 146 -16.31 -2.31 -8.15
N MET A 147 -16.94 -3.22 -8.89
CA MET A 147 -17.39 -2.96 -10.27
C MET A 147 -18.38 -1.77 -10.34
N GLN A 148 -19.31 -1.71 -9.39
CA GLN A 148 -20.29 -0.61 -9.31
C GLN A 148 -19.60 0.73 -9.01
N SER A 149 -18.72 0.77 -8.02
CA SER A 149 -17.94 1.97 -7.66
C SER A 149 -17.10 2.51 -8.83
N TRP A 150 -16.50 1.63 -9.63
CA TRP A 150 -15.79 2.03 -10.84
C TRP A 150 -16.73 2.62 -11.91
N ALA A 151 -17.91 2.02 -12.10
CA ALA A 151 -18.92 2.52 -13.03
C ALA A 151 -19.47 3.89 -12.60
N ASP A 152 -19.64 4.10 -11.29
CA ASP A 152 -20.08 5.37 -10.69
C ASP A 152 -18.93 6.40 -10.59
N ALA A 153 -17.74 6.04 -11.07
CA ALA A 153 -16.54 6.87 -11.06
C ALA A 153 -16.17 7.41 -9.67
N GLU A 154 -16.41 6.65 -8.60
CA GLU A 154 -16.12 7.09 -7.22
C GLU A 154 -14.64 7.41 -6.98
N TRP A 155 -13.73 6.77 -7.72
CA TRP A 155 -12.30 7.09 -7.73
C TRP A 155 -12.01 8.55 -8.14
N PHE A 156 -12.91 9.16 -8.91
CA PHE A 156 -12.85 10.55 -9.35
C PHE A 156 -13.75 11.45 -8.49
N THR A 157 -15.03 11.10 -8.36
CA THR A 157 -16.06 11.95 -7.73
C THR A 157 -15.90 12.10 -6.21
N SER A 158 -15.16 11.20 -5.55
CA SER A 158 -14.83 11.35 -4.12
C SER A 158 -13.68 12.32 -3.84
N ARG A 159 -12.96 12.78 -4.87
CA ARG A 159 -11.83 13.70 -4.71
C ARG A 159 -12.32 15.15 -4.65
N PRO A 160 -11.62 16.05 -3.95
CA PRO A 160 -11.96 17.46 -3.95
C PRO A 160 -12.00 18.02 -5.37
N GLU A 161 -13.04 18.79 -5.68
CA GLU A 161 -13.12 19.55 -6.92
C GLU A 161 -12.01 20.61 -7.00
N VAL A 162 -11.67 21.02 -8.23
CA VAL A 162 -10.72 22.13 -8.43
C VAL A 162 -11.34 23.41 -7.85
N PRO A 163 -10.65 24.12 -6.93
CA PRO A 163 -11.17 25.36 -6.38
C PRO A 163 -11.42 26.40 -7.47
N THR A 164 -12.51 27.16 -7.34
CA THR A 164 -12.86 28.26 -8.27
C THR A 164 -11.86 29.41 -8.26
N SER A 165 -11.03 29.51 -7.21
CA SER A 165 -9.95 30.48 -7.07
C SER A 165 -8.78 29.86 -6.31
N ILE A 166 -7.55 30.10 -6.79
CA ILE A 166 -6.32 29.62 -6.14
C ILE A 166 -5.43 30.85 -5.89
N LYS A 167 -5.18 31.16 -4.61
CA LYS A 167 -4.26 32.23 -4.20
C LYS A 167 -2.84 31.68 -4.14
N VAL A 168 -1.93 32.26 -4.93
CA VAL A 168 -0.53 31.82 -5.03
C VAL A 168 0.44 32.99 -4.87
N THR A 169 1.70 32.69 -4.52
CA THR A 169 2.82 33.65 -4.53
C THR A 169 3.56 33.52 -5.86
N VAL A 170 3.78 34.64 -6.56
CA VAL A 170 4.53 34.65 -7.82
C VAL A 170 6.02 34.40 -7.55
N PHE A 171 6.56 33.31 -8.09
CA PHE A 171 8.00 33.08 -8.21
C PHE A 171 8.42 33.44 -9.64
N LYS A 172 8.88 34.69 -9.83
CA LYS A 172 9.39 35.17 -11.12
C LYS A 172 10.87 34.82 -11.24
N VAL A 173 11.22 34.06 -12.28
CA VAL A 173 12.60 33.74 -12.68
C VAL A 173 13.16 34.86 -13.54
#